data_AF-A0A069DYL4-F1
#
_entry.id   AF-A0A069DYL4-F1
#
_cell.length_a   1.000
_cell.length_b   1.000
_cell.length_c   1.000
_cell.angle_alpha   90.00
_cell.angle_beta   90.00
_cell.angle_gamma   90.00
#
_symmetry.space_group_name_H-M   'P 1'
#
loop_
_entity.id
_entity.type
_entity.pdbx_description
1 polymer ?
#
loop_
_entity_poly.entity_id
_entity_poly.type
_entity_poly.pdbx_seq_one_letter_code
_entity_poly.pdbx_strand_id
1 'polypeptide(L)'
;MTNSTGNLSEEVILATGGYDHTIKLWQLNDGVCKHTAQHTDSQVNALAITPNKQLLAAAGHQHIRMYDLVTSNPNPVINYEGVNKNVSGVGFQGDGKWMYTGGEDCSARIWDLRAKNLQCQRIFQVTAPVNCVWLHPNQYELIVGDQSGVIHLWDLKTDHNEQLIPESESSIQSLSIDPDGTMMAAVNNKGNCYIWSLTSTIGEPTKLKPRHKIPAHRRYALKCKLSPDSKYLVTCSADQSARVWETDNFTLVQELKHDSQRWVWDVAFSADSKYVITASSDGVARLWNLESGAIEREYTGHQKPITALAYSDIPAKIES
;
A
#
# COMPACT_ATOMS: atom_id res chain seq x y z
N MET A 1 -38.57 -12.62 -3.98
CA MET A 1 -37.51 -11.75 -4.55
C MET A 1 -37.18 -10.69 -3.52
N THR A 2 -36.31 -11.01 -2.58
CA THR A 2 -35.81 -10.06 -1.59
C THR A 2 -34.48 -9.52 -2.12
N ASN A 3 -34.47 -8.28 -2.58
CA ASN A 3 -33.24 -7.54 -2.83
C ASN A 3 -32.51 -7.42 -1.49
N SER A 4 -31.51 -8.27 -1.28
CA SER A 4 -30.49 -8.04 -0.27
C SER A 4 -29.60 -6.91 -0.78
N THR A 5 -29.97 -5.67 -0.48
CA THR A 5 -28.99 -4.59 -0.38
C THR A 5 -28.09 -4.96 0.80
N GLY A 6 -27.09 -5.82 0.52
CA GLY A 6 -26.07 -6.20 1.49
C GLY A 6 -25.39 -4.93 1.97
N ASN A 7 -25.33 -4.77 3.29
CA ASN A 7 -24.72 -3.61 3.92
C ASN A 7 -23.21 -3.70 3.66
N LEU A 8 -22.73 -3.05 2.60
CA LEU A 8 -21.31 -3.00 2.18
C LEU A 8 -20.37 -2.49 3.29
N SER A 9 -20.93 -1.91 4.36
CA SER A 9 -20.19 -1.56 5.56
C SER A 9 -19.45 -2.74 6.18
N GLU A 10 -19.96 -3.98 6.05
CA GLU A 10 -19.36 -5.19 6.62
C GLU A 10 -18.64 -6.07 5.59
N GLU A 11 -18.69 -5.72 4.29
CA GLU A 11 -18.12 -6.59 3.25
C GLU A 11 -16.59 -6.50 3.25
N VAL A 12 -15.95 -7.68 3.23
CA VAL A 12 -14.50 -7.81 3.06
C VAL A 12 -14.17 -7.64 1.59
N ILE A 13 -13.28 -6.71 1.28
CA ILE A 13 -12.90 -6.37 -0.09
C ILE A 13 -11.45 -6.76 -0.29
N LEU A 14 -11.20 -7.62 -1.29
CA LEU A 14 -9.87 -7.90 -1.82
C LEU A 14 -9.84 -7.51 -3.29
N ALA A 15 -8.96 -6.59 -3.65
CA ALA A 15 -8.71 -6.16 -5.00
C ALA A 15 -7.26 -6.44 -5.40
N THR A 16 -7.06 -6.98 -6.60
CA THR A 16 -5.73 -7.19 -7.16
C THR A 16 -5.64 -6.61 -8.57
N GLY A 17 -4.46 -6.08 -8.91
CA GLY A 17 -4.20 -5.46 -10.21
C GLY A 17 -2.75 -5.68 -10.65
N GLY A 18 -2.53 -5.65 -11.95
CA GLY A 18 -1.21 -5.93 -12.51
C GLY A 18 -1.06 -5.55 -13.98
N TYR A 19 -0.30 -6.38 -14.70
CA TYR A 19 0.04 -6.13 -16.11
C TYR A 19 -0.96 -6.67 -17.13
N ASP A 20 -1.99 -7.41 -16.70
CA ASP A 20 -3.02 -7.95 -17.61
C ASP A 20 -4.13 -6.96 -17.95
N HIS A 21 -3.96 -5.68 -17.58
CA HIS A 21 -4.93 -4.61 -17.83
C HIS A 21 -6.29 -4.86 -17.16
N THR A 22 -6.33 -5.67 -16.12
CA THR A 22 -7.54 -5.91 -15.33
C THR A 22 -7.30 -5.65 -13.86
N ILE A 23 -8.37 -5.23 -13.18
CA ILE A 23 -8.44 -5.21 -11.72
C ILE A 23 -9.53 -6.21 -11.32
N LYS A 24 -9.18 -7.18 -10.49
CA LYS A 24 -10.08 -8.24 -10.05
C LYS A 24 -10.48 -8.02 -8.59
N LEU A 25 -11.78 -8.07 -8.34
CA LEU A 25 -12.35 -8.11 -7.00
C LEU A 25 -12.68 -9.55 -6.64
N TRP A 26 -12.23 -9.98 -5.47
CA TRP A 26 -12.33 -11.36 -5.02
C TRP A 26 -13.24 -11.47 -3.81
N GLN A 27 -14.00 -12.56 -3.77
CA GLN A 27 -14.65 -12.99 -2.54
C GLN A 27 -13.64 -13.80 -1.72
N LEU A 28 -13.31 -13.30 -0.53
CA LEU A 28 -12.25 -13.88 0.30
C LEU A 28 -12.52 -15.36 0.62
N ASN A 29 -13.77 -15.73 0.93
CA ASN A 29 -14.14 -17.06 1.41
C ASN A 29 -14.12 -18.17 0.36
N ASP A 30 -14.31 -17.84 -0.92
CA ASP A 30 -14.45 -18.85 -1.97
C ASP A 30 -13.31 -18.78 -2.99
N GLY A 31 -12.52 -17.70 -2.98
CA GLY A 31 -11.44 -17.49 -3.95
C GLY A 31 -11.94 -17.13 -5.35
N VAL A 32 -13.25 -16.91 -5.48
CA VAL A 32 -13.90 -16.60 -6.75
C VAL A 32 -13.78 -15.12 -7.05
N CYS A 33 -13.49 -14.80 -8.31
CA CYS A 33 -13.51 -13.43 -8.81
C CYS A 33 -14.97 -12.97 -8.97
N LYS A 34 -15.41 -12.00 -8.16
CA LYS A 34 -16.76 -11.43 -8.16
C LYS A 34 -16.94 -10.45 -9.31
N HIS A 35 -15.94 -9.61 -9.56
CA HIS A 35 -15.98 -8.57 -10.58
C HIS A 35 -14.61 -8.37 -11.21
N THR A 36 -14.59 -8.05 -12.50
CA THR A 36 -13.38 -7.67 -13.22
C THR A 36 -13.60 -6.30 -13.85
N ALA A 37 -12.86 -5.30 -13.37
CA ALA A 37 -12.81 -3.98 -13.96
C ALA A 37 -11.69 -3.91 -15.02
N GLN A 38 -11.94 -3.17 -16.09
CA GLN A 38 -10.99 -3.00 -17.18
C GLN A 38 -10.10 -1.79 -16.89
N HIS A 39 -8.79 -2.01 -16.87
CA HIS A 39 -7.76 -0.99 -16.70
C HIS A 39 -6.87 -0.96 -17.94
N THR A 40 -7.44 -0.52 -19.06
CA THR A 40 -6.73 -0.42 -20.34
C THR A 40 -5.62 0.63 -20.30
N ASP A 41 -4.68 0.55 -21.24
CA ASP A 41 -3.68 1.59 -21.53
C ASP A 41 -2.57 1.77 -20.48
N SER A 42 -2.61 1.05 -19.37
CA SER A 42 -1.56 1.05 -18.35
C SER A 42 -1.62 -0.20 -17.47
N GLN A 43 -0.48 -0.56 -16.89
CA GLN A 43 -0.40 -1.43 -15.71
C GLN A 43 -0.89 -0.72 -14.44
N VAL A 44 -1.12 -1.49 -13.37
CA VAL A 44 -1.51 -0.99 -12.05
C VAL A 44 -0.30 -1.04 -11.10
N ASN A 45 0.19 0.10 -10.65
CA ASN A 45 1.35 0.20 -9.77
C ASN A 45 0.97 0.13 -8.29
N ALA A 46 -0.16 0.74 -7.92
CA ALA A 46 -0.68 0.70 -6.55
C ALA A 46 -2.22 0.75 -6.55
N LEU A 47 -2.81 0.11 -5.55
CA LEU A 47 -4.24 0.09 -5.29
C LEU A 47 -4.52 0.59 -3.88
N ALA A 48 -5.59 1.36 -3.71
CA ALA A 48 -6.07 1.75 -2.39
C ALA A 48 -7.60 1.82 -2.38
N ILE A 49 -8.23 1.28 -1.34
CA ILE A 49 -9.68 1.37 -1.12
C ILE A 49 -9.95 2.64 -0.31
N THR A 50 -10.99 3.39 -0.64
CA THR A 50 -11.40 4.56 0.13
C THR A 50 -11.88 4.15 1.54
N PRO A 51 -11.71 5.00 2.58
CA PRO A 51 -12.12 4.64 3.95
C PRO A 51 -13.60 4.29 4.12
N ASN A 52 -14.46 4.83 3.24
CA ASN A 52 -15.89 4.53 3.18
C ASN A 52 -16.24 3.29 2.34
N LYS A 53 -15.24 2.59 1.78
CA LYS A 53 -15.37 1.41 0.91
C LYS A 53 -16.21 1.59 -0.36
N GLN A 54 -16.45 2.83 -0.80
CA GLN A 54 -17.23 3.08 -2.00
C GLN A 54 -16.41 3.02 -3.29
N LEU A 55 -15.15 3.46 -3.23
CA LEU A 55 -14.29 3.55 -4.41
C LEU A 55 -12.95 2.84 -4.21
N LEU A 56 -12.37 2.40 -5.31
CA LEU A 56 -11.02 1.87 -5.41
C LEU A 56 -10.18 2.77 -6.30
N ALA A 57 -9.11 3.35 -5.77
CA ALA A 57 -8.10 4.02 -6.56
C ALA A 57 -7.12 3.01 -7.17
N ALA A 58 -6.85 3.16 -8.45
CA ALA A 58 -5.77 2.52 -9.17
C ALA A 58 -4.80 3.56 -9.73
N ALA A 59 -3.59 3.55 -9.19
CA ALA A 59 -2.47 4.35 -9.68
C ALA A 59 -1.79 3.62 -10.85
N GLY A 60 -1.70 4.28 -12.00
CA GLY A 60 -1.06 3.76 -13.20
C GLY A 60 -0.02 4.71 -13.79
N HIS A 61 0.22 4.59 -15.09
CA HIS A 61 1.03 5.49 -15.89
C HIS A 61 0.18 6.70 -16.29
N GLN A 62 0.54 7.89 -15.77
CA GLN A 62 -0.08 9.19 -16.09
C GLN A 62 -1.53 9.42 -15.64
N HIS A 63 -2.19 8.41 -15.07
CA HIS A 63 -3.54 8.54 -14.53
C HIS A 63 -3.70 7.88 -13.16
N ILE A 64 -4.63 8.42 -12.37
CA ILE A 64 -5.21 7.74 -11.20
C ILE A 64 -6.69 7.54 -11.47
N ARG A 65 -7.10 6.29 -11.67
CA ARG A 65 -8.48 5.91 -11.98
C ARG A 65 -9.19 5.44 -10.72
N MET A 66 -10.39 5.96 -10.49
CA MET A 66 -11.27 5.49 -9.42
C MET A 66 -12.32 4.56 -10.01
N TYR A 67 -12.52 3.42 -9.39
CA TYR A 67 -13.55 2.44 -9.74
C TYR A 67 -14.58 2.38 -8.62
N ASP A 68 -15.85 2.26 -8.99
CA ASP A 68 -16.93 2.06 -8.03
C ASP A 68 -16.96 0.61 -7.56
N LEU A 69 -16.96 0.41 -6.23
CA LEU A 69 -17.02 -0.90 -5.58
C LEU A 69 -18.46 -1.35 -5.30
N VAL A 70 -19.40 -0.41 -5.30
CA VAL A 70 -20.83 -0.65 -5.00
C VAL A 70 -21.55 -1.12 -6.25
N THR A 71 -21.29 -0.48 -7.39
CA THR A 71 -21.89 -0.86 -8.67
C THR A 71 -21.02 -1.86 -9.42
N SER A 72 -21.64 -2.72 -10.24
CA SER A 72 -20.90 -3.62 -11.14
C SER A 72 -20.36 -2.92 -12.38
N ASN A 73 -20.02 -1.63 -12.30
CA ASN A 73 -19.46 -0.89 -13.41
C ASN A 73 -18.00 -1.34 -13.64
N PRO A 74 -17.65 -1.86 -14.84
CA PRO A 74 -16.28 -2.27 -15.13
C PRO A 74 -15.35 -1.10 -15.46
N ASN A 75 -15.90 0.10 -15.70
CA ASN A 75 -15.16 1.27 -16.16
C ASN A 75 -14.84 2.23 -15.00
N PRO A 76 -13.76 3.03 -15.11
CA PRO A 76 -13.46 4.06 -14.12
C PRO A 76 -14.55 5.13 -14.09
N VAL A 77 -14.93 5.56 -12.88
CA VAL A 77 -15.92 6.62 -12.64
C VAL A 77 -15.27 8.01 -12.54
N ILE A 78 -14.03 8.08 -12.07
CA ILE A 78 -13.24 9.32 -11.99
C ILE A 78 -11.86 9.03 -12.55
N ASN A 79 -11.32 9.98 -13.33
CA ASN A 79 -9.96 9.91 -13.86
C ASN A 79 -9.21 11.19 -13.48
N TYR A 80 -8.20 11.08 -12.64
CA TYR A 80 -7.28 12.18 -12.34
C TYR A 80 -6.12 12.14 -13.33
N GLU A 81 -5.98 13.23 -14.09
CA GLU A 81 -4.93 13.42 -15.09
C GLU A 81 -3.99 14.57 -14.66
N GLY A 82 -2.95 14.84 -15.46
CA GLY A 82 -1.96 15.89 -15.16
C GLY A 82 -0.71 15.38 -14.43
N VAL A 83 -0.53 14.06 -14.36
CA VAL A 83 0.72 13.43 -13.94
C VAL A 83 1.47 12.93 -15.19
N ASN A 84 2.75 13.26 -15.32
CA ASN A 84 3.49 13.03 -16.56
C ASN A 84 4.20 11.66 -16.62
N LYS A 85 4.28 10.94 -15.50
CA LYS A 85 4.95 9.64 -15.37
C LYS A 85 4.11 8.66 -14.53
N ASN A 86 4.68 7.52 -14.16
CA ASN A 86 4.04 6.55 -13.27
C ASN A 86 3.72 7.18 -11.92
N VAL A 87 2.52 6.90 -11.42
CA VAL A 87 2.16 7.06 -10.03
C VAL A 87 2.53 5.76 -9.32
N SER A 88 3.44 5.85 -8.34
CA SER A 88 4.04 4.71 -7.65
C SER A 88 3.32 4.33 -6.37
N GLY A 89 2.64 5.31 -5.73
CA GLY A 89 1.89 5.10 -4.51
C GLY A 89 0.65 5.96 -4.45
N VAL A 90 -0.39 5.44 -3.80
CA VAL A 90 -1.66 6.13 -3.55
C VAL A 90 -2.18 5.76 -2.16
N GLY A 91 -2.82 6.70 -1.49
CA GLY A 91 -3.57 6.45 -0.27
C GLY A 91 -4.50 7.60 0.07
N PHE A 92 -5.26 7.44 1.15
CA PHE A 92 -6.32 8.36 1.53
C PHE A 92 -6.15 8.87 2.96
N GLN A 93 -6.63 10.07 3.20
CA GLN A 93 -6.86 10.54 4.56
C GLN A 93 -7.88 9.64 5.27
N GLY A 94 -7.74 9.47 6.59
CA GLY A 94 -8.67 8.66 7.41
C GLY A 94 -10.14 9.10 7.40
N ASP A 95 -10.42 10.35 7.01
CA ASP A 95 -11.78 10.89 6.79
C ASP A 95 -12.26 10.77 5.34
N GLY A 96 -11.38 10.39 4.41
CA GLY A 96 -11.71 10.27 2.99
C GLY A 96 -11.93 11.60 2.25
N LYS A 97 -11.54 12.75 2.82
CA LYS A 97 -11.70 14.08 2.19
C LYS A 97 -10.65 14.35 1.11
N TRP A 98 -9.45 13.82 1.27
CA TRP A 98 -8.37 13.97 0.31
C TRP A 98 -7.57 12.68 0.11
N MET A 99 -6.89 12.62 -1.02
CA MET A 99 -6.03 11.53 -1.45
C MET A 99 -4.60 12.06 -1.58
N TYR A 100 -3.62 11.23 -1.29
CA TYR A 100 -2.20 11.51 -1.53
C TYR A 100 -1.61 10.53 -2.53
N THR A 101 -0.65 11.00 -3.33
CA THR A 101 0.02 10.16 -4.33
C THR A 101 1.50 10.50 -4.43
N GLY A 102 2.34 9.51 -4.75
CA GLY A 102 3.73 9.68 -5.13
C GLY A 102 3.95 9.30 -6.59
N GLY A 103 4.83 10.03 -7.28
CA GLY A 103 5.10 9.79 -8.69
C GLY A 103 6.59 9.75 -9.05
N GLU A 104 6.89 9.06 -10.16
CA GLU A 104 8.22 9.02 -10.76
C GLU A 104 8.67 10.36 -11.37
N ASP A 105 7.78 11.35 -11.40
CA ASP A 105 8.07 12.74 -11.76
C ASP A 105 8.62 13.56 -10.58
N CYS A 106 9.15 12.87 -9.57
CA CYS A 106 9.81 13.43 -8.40
C CYS A 106 8.86 14.29 -7.55
N SER A 107 7.59 13.91 -7.46
CA SER A 107 6.62 14.69 -6.68
C SER A 107 5.68 13.83 -5.86
N ALA A 108 5.36 14.33 -4.66
CA ALA A 108 4.23 13.90 -3.87
C ALA A 108 3.11 14.93 -4.01
N ARG A 109 1.86 14.47 -4.11
CA ARG A 109 0.70 15.31 -4.42
C ARG A 109 -0.44 15.05 -3.46
N ILE A 110 -1.25 16.07 -3.23
CA ILE A 110 -2.51 15.99 -2.48
C ILE A 110 -3.66 16.45 -3.37
N TRP A 111 -4.72 15.66 -3.39
CA TRP A 111 -5.91 15.84 -4.22
C TRP A 111 -7.13 15.95 -3.31
N ASP A 112 -7.93 17.02 -3.45
CA ASP A 112 -9.20 17.13 -2.74
C ASP A 112 -10.27 16.32 -3.50
N LEU A 113 -10.84 15.31 -2.85
CA LEU A 113 -11.84 14.42 -3.45
C LEU A 113 -13.22 15.08 -3.57
N ARG A 114 -13.44 16.18 -2.85
CA ARG A 114 -14.70 16.94 -2.86
C ARG A 114 -14.71 18.02 -3.94
N ALA A 115 -13.54 18.37 -4.46
CA ALA A 115 -13.39 19.40 -5.47
C ALA A 115 -13.77 18.87 -6.87
N LYS A 116 -14.59 19.62 -7.60
CA LYS A 116 -15.07 19.22 -8.93
C LYS A 116 -14.00 19.31 -10.03
N ASN A 117 -12.96 20.12 -9.84
CA ASN A 117 -11.98 20.41 -10.88
C ASN A 117 -10.86 19.35 -11.02
N LEU A 118 -10.86 18.30 -10.17
CA LEU A 118 -9.88 17.19 -10.17
C LEU A 118 -8.41 17.64 -10.22
N GLN A 119 -8.13 18.89 -9.85
CA GLN A 119 -6.77 19.43 -9.86
C GLN A 119 -6.05 19.04 -8.58
N CYS A 120 -4.74 18.87 -8.70
CA CYS A 120 -3.87 18.74 -7.55
C CYS A 120 -3.89 20.03 -6.72
N GLN A 121 -4.10 19.92 -5.42
CA GLN A 121 -4.17 21.05 -4.51
C GLN A 121 -2.78 21.47 -4.01
N ARG A 122 -1.92 20.49 -3.71
CA ARG A 122 -0.57 20.72 -3.17
C ARG A 122 0.43 19.76 -3.79
N ILE A 123 1.61 20.27 -4.10
CA ILE A 123 2.72 19.51 -4.68
C ILE A 123 3.94 19.71 -3.78
N PHE A 124 4.52 18.60 -3.36
CA PHE A 124 5.82 18.55 -2.71
C PHE A 124 6.83 17.96 -3.71
N GLN A 125 7.76 18.80 -4.17
CA GLN A 125 8.75 18.41 -5.17
C GLN A 125 10.04 17.93 -4.50
N VAL A 126 10.52 16.78 -4.92
CA VAL A 126 11.79 16.18 -4.49
C VAL A 126 12.76 16.08 -5.67
N THR A 127 14.01 15.71 -5.39
CA THR A 127 15.09 15.67 -6.39
C THR A 127 15.14 14.36 -7.18
N ALA A 128 14.60 13.26 -6.64
CA ALA A 128 14.59 11.95 -7.26
C ALA A 128 13.15 11.36 -7.37
N PRO A 129 12.92 10.37 -8.25
CA PRO A 129 11.63 9.71 -8.37
C PRO A 129 11.10 9.19 -7.03
N VAL A 130 9.82 9.42 -6.75
CA VAL A 130 9.17 8.93 -5.53
C VAL A 130 8.73 7.49 -5.75
N ASN A 131 9.14 6.56 -4.89
CA ASN A 131 8.75 5.15 -4.96
C ASN A 131 7.57 4.83 -4.05
N CYS A 132 7.47 5.50 -2.90
CA CYS A 132 6.41 5.24 -1.94
C CYS A 132 6.02 6.50 -1.15
N VAL A 133 4.76 6.53 -0.74
CA VAL A 133 4.17 7.59 0.08
C VAL A 133 3.32 6.95 1.17
N TRP A 134 3.40 7.49 2.38
CA TRP A 134 2.63 7.00 3.52
C TRP A 134 2.19 8.14 4.41
N LEU A 135 0.91 8.18 4.78
CA LEU A 135 0.38 9.16 5.71
C LEU A 135 0.60 8.68 7.15
N HIS A 136 1.17 9.54 7.99
CA HIS A 136 1.28 9.27 9.41
C HIS A 136 -0.11 9.18 10.06
N PRO A 137 -0.34 8.29 11.03
CA PRO A 137 -1.64 8.15 11.71
C PRO A 137 -2.20 9.46 12.29
N ASN A 138 -1.34 10.43 12.58
CA ASN A 138 -1.71 11.79 13.01
C ASN A 138 -2.45 12.63 11.95
N GLN A 139 -2.52 12.17 10.70
CA GLN A 139 -3.20 12.79 9.56
C GLN A 139 -2.64 14.14 9.07
N TYR A 140 -1.47 14.59 9.56
CA TYR A 140 -0.85 15.85 9.13
C TYR A 140 0.61 15.73 8.70
N GLU A 141 1.25 14.57 8.79
CA GLU A 141 2.59 14.34 8.23
C GLU A 141 2.54 13.29 7.11
N LEU A 142 3.11 13.63 5.96
CA LEU A 142 3.28 12.70 4.85
C LEU A 142 4.74 12.28 4.76
N ILE A 143 4.99 10.98 4.81
CA ILE A 143 6.32 10.40 4.65
C ILE A 143 6.50 9.94 3.22
N VAL A 144 7.57 10.39 2.57
CA VAL A 144 7.84 10.14 1.15
C VAL A 144 9.21 9.48 1.01
N GLY A 145 9.26 8.31 0.40
CA GLY A 145 10.51 7.59 0.13
C GLY A 145 10.89 7.68 -1.35
N ASP A 146 12.10 8.12 -1.63
CA ASP A 146 12.58 8.35 -2.99
C ASP A 146 13.60 7.30 -3.49
N GLN A 147 13.95 7.42 -4.78
CA GLN A 147 14.94 6.55 -5.42
C GLN A 147 16.39 6.87 -5.03
N SER A 148 16.68 8.07 -4.50
CA SER A 148 18.03 8.43 -4.05
C SER A 148 18.39 7.80 -2.69
N GLY A 149 17.37 7.37 -1.95
CA GLY A 149 17.52 6.79 -0.61
C GLY A 149 17.09 7.73 0.51
N VAL A 150 16.53 8.90 0.17
CA VAL A 150 16.05 9.90 1.13
C VAL A 150 14.60 9.56 1.51
N ILE A 151 14.35 9.62 2.80
CA ILE A 151 13.02 9.64 3.40
C ILE A 151 12.72 11.08 3.80
N HIS A 152 11.67 11.65 3.21
CA HIS A 152 11.19 12.99 3.49
C HIS A 152 10.01 12.91 4.44
N LEU A 153 10.02 13.74 5.49
CA LEU A 153 8.88 13.95 6.38
C LEU A 153 8.32 15.34 6.10
N TRP A 154 7.22 15.38 5.36
CA TRP A 154 6.55 16.61 4.98
C TRP A 154 5.38 16.90 5.92
N ASP A 155 5.50 17.95 6.71
CA ASP A 155 4.41 18.45 7.56
C ASP A 155 3.43 19.26 6.71
N LEU A 156 2.20 18.77 6.63
CA LEU A 156 1.12 19.36 5.86
C LEU A 156 0.60 20.67 6.48
N LYS A 157 0.87 20.96 7.75
CA LYS A 157 0.43 22.23 8.38
C LYS A 157 1.42 23.37 8.16
N THR A 158 2.72 23.09 8.29
CA THR A 158 3.77 24.11 8.25
C THR A 158 4.53 24.16 6.93
N ASP A 159 4.30 23.19 6.03
CA ASP A 159 5.12 22.96 4.82
C ASP A 159 6.61 22.71 5.12
N HIS A 160 6.93 22.40 6.38
CA HIS A 160 8.28 22.00 6.75
C HIS A 160 8.58 20.59 6.23
N ASN A 161 9.82 20.38 5.77
CA ASN A 161 10.30 19.09 5.31
C ASN A 161 11.59 18.73 6.04
N GLU A 162 11.58 17.61 6.76
CA GLU A 162 12.78 16.99 7.32
C GLU A 162 13.24 15.84 6.41
N GLN A 163 14.55 15.61 6.32
CA GLN A 163 15.13 14.57 5.47
C GLN A 163 15.95 13.60 6.31
N LEU A 164 15.82 12.31 6.00
CA LEU A 164 16.53 11.22 6.65
C LEU A 164 17.10 10.29 5.58
N ILE A 165 18.39 9.96 5.69
CA ILE A 165 19.06 9.03 4.79
C ILE A 165 19.52 7.81 5.61
N PRO A 166 18.86 6.65 5.49
CA PRO A 166 19.20 5.45 6.25
C PRO A 166 20.54 4.84 5.82
N GLU A 167 20.77 4.82 4.51
CA GLU A 167 21.96 4.26 3.87
C GLU A 167 22.20 5.01 2.56
N SER A 168 23.45 5.40 2.31
CA SER A 168 23.80 6.11 1.08
C SER A 168 23.57 5.24 -0.16
N GLU A 169 23.18 5.88 -1.26
CA GLU A 169 23.04 5.27 -2.59
C GLU A 169 22.13 4.03 -2.63
N SER A 170 21.09 4.02 -1.77
CA SER A 170 20.19 2.88 -1.61
C SER A 170 18.75 3.33 -1.73
N SER A 171 18.14 3.08 -2.89
CA SER A 171 16.75 3.46 -3.16
C SER A 171 15.78 2.86 -2.15
N ILE A 172 14.95 3.70 -1.52
CA ILE A 172 13.84 3.25 -0.67
C ILE A 172 12.71 2.77 -1.58
N GLN A 173 12.20 1.57 -1.31
CA GLN A 173 11.19 0.91 -2.14
C GLN A 173 9.80 1.00 -1.51
N SER A 174 9.72 0.85 -0.18
CA SER A 174 8.45 0.92 0.55
C SER A 174 8.67 1.42 1.96
N LEU A 175 7.63 2.07 2.48
CA LEU A 175 7.50 2.56 3.85
C LEU A 175 6.21 1.99 4.46
N SER A 176 6.22 1.79 5.77
CA SER A 176 5.03 1.48 6.56
C SER A 176 5.18 2.08 7.95
N ILE A 177 4.08 2.60 8.48
CA ILE A 177 3.96 3.06 9.86
C ILE A 177 2.88 2.19 10.53
N ASP A 178 3.08 1.86 11.80
CA ASP A 178 2.08 1.18 12.61
C ASP A 178 0.85 2.09 12.86
N PRO A 179 -0.33 1.52 13.14
CA PRO A 179 -1.52 2.34 13.42
C PRO A 179 -1.36 3.25 14.66
N ASP A 180 -0.54 2.83 15.63
CA ASP A 180 -0.27 3.61 16.84
C ASP A 180 0.68 4.80 16.59
N GLY A 181 1.35 4.85 15.43
CA GLY A 181 2.29 5.91 15.07
C GLY A 181 3.56 5.90 15.93
N THR A 182 3.97 4.74 16.44
CA THR A 182 5.14 4.56 17.31
C THR A 182 6.33 3.94 16.60
N MET A 183 6.11 3.31 15.45
CA MET A 183 7.10 2.55 14.70
C MET A 183 6.97 2.80 13.20
N MET A 184 8.11 3.05 12.56
CA MET A 184 8.22 3.12 11.11
C MET A 184 9.18 2.06 10.61
N ALA A 185 8.82 1.38 9.54
CA ALA A 185 9.68 0.47 8.80
C ALA A 185 9.88 0.99 7.36
N ALA A 186 11.11 0.91 6.85
CA ALA A 186 11.43 1.16 5.45
C ALA A 186 12.23 -0.01 4.88
N VAL A 187 12.04 -0.31 3.61
CA VAL A 187 12.86 -1.29 2.88
C VAL A 187 13.52 -0.67 1.67
N ASN A 188 14.72 -1.15 1.32
CA ASN A 188 15.48 -0.64 0.20
C ASN A 188 15.74 -1.70 -0.89
N ASN A 189 16.27 -1.23 -2.02
CA ASN A 189 16.64 -2.07 -3.16
C ASN A 189 17.77 -3.08 -2.88
N LYS A 190 18.52 -2.94 -1.77
CA LYS A 190 19.54 -3.90 -1.33
C LYS A 190 18.99 -5.04 -0.47
N GLY A 191 17.70 -5.01 -0.14
CA GLY A 191 17.06 -6.02 0.71
C GLY A 191 17.18 -5.75 2.21
N ASN A 192 17.68 -4.58 2.61
CA ASN A 192 17.73 -4.17 4.01
C ASN A 192 16.38 -3.59 4.43
N CYS A 193 15.96 -3.89 5.66
CA CYS A 193 14.85 -3.23 6.34
C CYS A 193 15.39 -2.40 7.50
N TYR A 194 14.95 -1.16 7.58
CA TYR A 194 15.31 -0.20 8.62
C TYR A 194 14.08 0.08 9.47
N ILE A 195 14.25 0.10 10.79
CA ILE A 195 13.18 0.38 11.74
C ILE A 195 13.54 1.58 12.61
N TRP A 196 12.58 2.49 12.76
CA TRP A 196 12.65 3.64 13.64
C TRP A 196 11.53 3.59 14.67
N SER A 197 11.84 4.08 15.86
CA SER A 197 10.83 4.53 16.81
C SER A 197 10.46 5.97 16.48
N LEU A 198 9.16 6.22 16.39
CA LEU A 198 8.59 7.54 16.19
C LEU A 198 8.18 8.11 17.55
N THR A 199 8.45 9.38 17.75
CA THR A 199 7.91 10.14 18.87
C THR A 199 7.26 11.39 18.32
N SER A 200 5.94 11.39 18.32
CA SER A 200 5.13 12.53 17.89
C SER A 200 4.61 13.27 19.12
N THR A 201 5.06 14.50 19.31
CA THR A 201 4.56 15.41 20.34
C THR A 201 3.70 16.47 19.67
N ILE A 202 2.55 16.80 20.28
CA ILE A 202 1.63 17.79 19.70
C ILE A 202 2.37 19.12 19.55
N GLY A 203 2.49 19.61 18.32
CA GLY A 203 3.09 20.89 18.00
C GLY A 203 4.61 20.85 17.74
N GLU A 204 5.25 19.69 17.83
CA GLU A 204 6.64 19.48 17.37
C GLU A 204 6.67 18.49 16.20
N PRO A 205 7.69 18.57 15.32
CA PRO A 205 7.88 17.58 14.27
C PRO A 205 8.15 16.20 14.86
N THR A 206 7.62 15.16 14.22
CA THR A 206 7.84 13.78 14.65
C THR A 206 9.32 13.42 14.57
N LYS A 207 9.91 13.06 15.71
CA LYS A 207 11.33 12.67 15.80
C LYS A 207 11.48 11.18 15.52
N LEU A 208 12.40 10.82 14.63
CA LEU A 208 12.73 9.43 14.34
C LEU A 208 14.01 9.02 15.06
N LYS A 209 13.91 7.97 15.87
CA LYS A 209 15.07 7.33 16.51
C LYS A 209 15.35 5.99 15.84
N PRO A 210 16.53 5.78 15.22
CA PRO A 210 16.86 4.49 14.63
C PRO A 210 16.88 3.40 15.71
N ARG A 211 16.19 2.28 15.45
CA ARG A 211 16.05 1.16 16.39
C ARG A 211 16.80 -0.07 15.90
N HIS A 212 16.51 -0.55 14.69
CA HIS A 212 17.14 -1.74 14.12
C HIS A 212 17.40 -1.62 12.62
N LYS A 213 18.38 -2.40 12.15
CA LYS A 213 18.62 -2.69 10.74
C LYS A 213 18.63 -4.22 10.58
N ILE A 214 17.74 -4.73 9.73
CA ILE A 214 17.60 -6.15 9.44
C ILE A 214 18.06 -6.39 7.99
N PRO A 215 18.99 -7.34 7.74
CA PRO A 215 19.24 -7.84 6.39
C PRO A 215 18.08 -8.76 5.97
N ALA A 216 16.94 -8.14 5.65
CA ALA A 216 15.67 -8.84 5.49
C ALA A 216 15.69 -9.81 4.30
N HIS A 217 16.32 -9.45 3.19
CA HIS A 217 16.39 -10.25 1.96
C HIS A 217 17.76 -10.17 1.28
N ARG A 218 18.08 -11.17 0.46
CA ARG A 218 19.33 -11.20 -0.34
C ARG A 218 19.21 -10.48 -1.68
N ARG A 219 17.98 -10.18 -2.10
CA ARG A 219 17.64 -9.45 -3.33
C ARG A 219 16.83 -8.21 -2.96
N TYR A 220 16.40 -7.46 -3.98
CA TYR A 220 15.48 -6.33 -3.84
C TYR A 220 14.32 -6.63 -2.89
N ALA A 221 14.18 -5.85 -1.82
CA ALA A 221 12.94 -5.81 -1.05
C ALA A 221 12.00 -4.83 -1.75
N LEU A 222 10.75 -5.25 -1.96
CA LEU A 222 9.77 -4.57 -2.80
C LEU A 222 8.72 -3.86 -1.95
N LYS A 223 8.26 -4.50 -0.87
CA LYS A 223 7.24 -3.95 0.04
C LYS A 223 7.57 -4.27 1.49
N CYS A 224 7.18 -3.39 2.39
CA CYS A 224 7.05 -3.72 3.81
C CYS A 224 5.71 -3.23 4.34
N LYS A 225 5.18 -3.93 5.36
CA LYS A 225 3.95 -3.53 6.03
C LYS A 225 3.97 -3.97 7.49
N LEU A 226 3.59 -3.06 8.38
CA LEU A 226 3.36 -3.36 9.79
C LEU A 226 1.92 -3.87 9.97
N SER A 227 1.74 -4.80 10.90
CA SER A 227 0.44 -5.37 11.22
C SER A 227 -0.43 -4.36 11.99
N PRO A 228 -1.76 -4.48 11.91
CA PRO A 228 -2.68 -3.60 12.64
C PRO A 228 -2.52 -3.61 14.17
N ASP A 229 -2.05 -4.72 14.74
CA ASP A 229 -1.74 -4.85 16.17
C ASP A 229 -0.29 -4.45 16.53
N SER A 230 0.47 -3.92 15.57
CA SER A 230 1.85 -3.46 15.74
C SER A 230 2.86 -4.56 16.16
N LYS A 231 2.48 -5.84 16.15
CA LYS A 231 3.32 -6.98 16.59
C LYS A 231 4.14 -7.65 15.51
N TYR A 232 3.73 -7.51 14.25
CA TYR A 232 4.38 -8.15 13.12
C TYR A 232 4.75 -7.14 12.04
N LEU A 233 5.86 -7.42 11.36
CA LEU A 233 6.31 -6.74 10.16
C LEU A 233 6.43 -7.77 9.05
N VAL A 234 5.83 -7.53 7.90
CA VAL A 234 6.07 -8.35 6.70
C VAL A 234 6.94 -7.59 5.72
N THR A 235 7.96 -8.26 5.18
CA THR A 235 8.78 -7.78 4.08
C THR A 235 8.62 -8.69 2.87
N CYS A 236 8.44 -8.12 1.68
CA CYS A 236 8.27 -8.86 0.41
C CYS A 236 9.47 -8.61 -0.50
N SER A 237 9.86 -9.59 -1.30
CA SER A 237 11.09 -9.50 -2.10
C SER A 237 11.04 -10.19 -3.46
N ALA A 238 11.96 -9.77 -4.32
CA ALA A 238 12.34 -10.44 -5.55
C ALA A 238 13.04 -11.81 -5.33
N ASP A 239 13.39 -12.19 -4.11
CA ASP A 239 13.86 -13.54 -3.76
C ASP A 239 12.76 -14.60 -3.69
N GLN A 240 11.52 -14.22 -4.06
CA GLN A 240 10.35 -15.09 -4.13
C GLN A 240 9.80 -15.49 -2.75
N SER A 241 10.17 -14.74 -1.71
CA SER A 241 9.64 -14.92 -0.36
C SER A 241 8.99 -13.64 0.15
N ALA A 242 8.02 -13.81 1.05
CA ALA A 242 7.68 -12.81 2.04
C ALA A 242 8.11 -13.32 3.41
N ARG A 243 8.72 -12.45 4.24
CA ARG A 243 9.21 -12.80 5.57
C ARG A 243 8.45 -12.03 6.63
N VAL A 244 8.03 -12.73 7.67
CA VAL A 244 7.28 -12.20 8.80
C VAL A 244 8.24 -12.07 9.97
N TRP A 245 8.33 -10.89 10.55
CA TRP A 245 9.21 -10.55 11.66
C TRP A 245 8.37 -10.13 12.87
N GLU A 246 8.75 -10.55 14.07
CA GLU A 246 8.18 -10.04 15.32
C GLU A 246 8.76 -8.64 15.62
N THR A 247 7.94 -7.67 16.02
CA THR A 247 8.40 -6.27 16.20
C THR A 247 9.09 -5.99 17.54
N ASP A 248 9.01 -6.91 18.50
CA ASP A 248 9.67 -6.76 19.81
C ASP A 248 11.20 -6.86 19.68
N ASN A 249 11.66 -7.92 19.01
CA ASN A 249 13.08 -8.27 18.84
C ASN A 249 13.54 -8.33 17.38
N PHE A 250 12.63 -8.17 16.40
CA PHE A 250 12.90 -8.28 14.97
C PHE A 250 13.47 -9.64 14.53
N THR A 251 13.02 -10.71 15.19
CA THR A 251 13.33 -12.09 14.80
C THR A 251 12.38 -12.59 13.70
N LEU A 252 12.89 -13.46 12.83
CA LEU A 252 12.12 -14.07 11.77
C LEU A 252 11.18 -15.12 12.38
N VAL A 253 9.88 -14.90 12.27
CA VAL A 253 8.84 -15.82 12.76
C VAL A 253 8.48 -16.82 11.67
N GLN A 254 8.25 -16.34 10.45
CA GLN A 254 7.79 -17.17 9.34
C GLN A 254 8.38 -16.72 8.00
N GLU A 255 8.72 -17.68 7.14
CA GLU A 255 9.01 -17.45 5.73
C GLU A 255 7.84 -17.97 4.88
N LEU A 256 7.11 -17.06 4.25
CA LEU A 256 5.99 -17.34 3.36
C LEU A 256 6.54 -17.53 1.95
N LYS A 257 6.64 -18.79 1.54
CA LYS A 257 7.21 -19.18 0.25
C LYS A 257 6.44 -20.36 -0.35
N HIS A 258 6.20 -20.31 -1.65
CA HIS A 258 5.62 -21.39 -2.44
C HIS A 258 6.49 -21.72 -3.66
N ASP A 259 6.48 -22.97 -4.13
CA ASP A 259 7.38 -23.45 -5.19
C ASP A 259 7.18 -22.71 -6.53
N SER A 260 5.95 -22.35 -6.86
CA SER A 260 5.64 -21.59 -8.07
C SER A 260 5.83 -20.08 -7.92
N GLN A 261 6.09 -19.60 -6.69
CA GLN A 261 6.10 -18.18 -6.38
C GLN A 261 7.23 -17.48 -7.14
N ARG A 262 6.92 -16.28 -7.61
CA ARG A 262 7.89 -15.37 -8.23
C ARG A 262 8.04 -14.15 -7.33
N TRP A 263 8.51 -13.02 -7.86
CA TRP A 263 8.67 -11.83 -7.03
C TRP A 263 7.37 -11.51 -6.29
N VAL A 264 7.48 -11.22 -5.00
CA VAL A 264 6.33 -10.85 -4.17
C VAL A 264 6.30 -9.33 -4.12
N TRP A 265 5.31 -8.73 -4.79
CA TRP A 265 5.27 -7.29 -5.04
C TRP A 265 4.59 -6.51 -3.94
N ASP A 266 3.51 -7.04 -3.39
CA ASP A 266 2.67 -6.31 -2.45
C ASP A 266 2.07 -7.24 -1.40
N VAL A 267 1.65 -6.64 -0.30
CA VAL A 267 1.13 -7.36 0.85
C VAL A 267 0.07 -6.57 1.63
N ALA A 268 -0.90 -7.28 2.20
CA ALA A 268 -1.81 -6.75 3.18
C ALA A 268 -2.02 -7.72 4.35
N PHE A 269 -2.33 -7.16 5.51
CA PHE A 269 -2.76 -7.89 6.70
C PHE A 269 -4.27 -7.90 6.81
N SER A 270 -4.82 -8.93 7.43
CA SER A 270 -6.15 -8.89 8.03
C SER A 270 -6.19 -7.93 9.23
N ALA A 271 -7.36 -7.35 9.53
CA ALA A 271 -7.52 -6.45 10.68
C ALA A 271 -7.22 -7.12 12.03
N ASP A 272 -7.41 -8.44 12.11
CA ASP A 272 -7.08 -9.23 13.30
C ASP A 272 -5.61 -9.67 13.36
N SER A 273 -4.78 -9.24 12.40
CA SER A 273 -3.36 -9.59 12.27
C SER A 273 -3.06 -11.10 12.16
N LYS A 274 -4.04 -11.97 11.87
CA LYS A 274 -3.81 -13.43 11.78
C LYS A 274 -3.48 -13.92 10.38
N TYR A 275 -3.87 -13.17 9.36
CA TYR A 275 -3.70 -13.54 7.98
C TYR A 275 -2.92 -12.48 7.20
N VAL A 276 -2.20 -12.95 6.19
CA VAL A 276 -1.47 -12.11 5.26
C VAL A 276 -1.86 -12.48 3.84
N ILE A 277 -2.09 -11.48 3.00
CA ILE A 277 -2.36 -11.67 1.58
C ILE A 277 -1.18 -11.13 0.79
N THR A 278 -0.55 -11.98 -0.02
CA THR A 278 0.60 -11.60 -0.86
C THR A 278 0.20 -11.59 -2.33
N ALA A 279 0.68 -10.60 -3.09
CA ALA A 279 0.57 -10.54 -4.55
C ALA A 279 1.91 -10.91 -5.21
N SER A 280 1.90 -11.81 -6.20
CA SER A 280 3.13 -12.31 -6.84
C SER A 280 3.12 -12.20 -8.36
N SER A 281 4.32 -12.19 -8.96
CA SER A 281 4.49 -12.19 -10.41
C SER A 281 4.02 -13.47 -11.10
N ASP A 282 3.72 -14.54 -10.37
CA ASP A 282 3.17 -15.76 -10.97
C ASP A 282 1.68 -15.61 -11.36
N GLY A 283 1.07 -14.44 -11.12
CA GLY A 283 -0.32 -14.18 -11.44
C GLY A 283 -1.30 -14.64 -10.35
N VAL A 284 -0.78 -15.03 -9.18
CA VAL A 284 -1.57 -15.57 -8.08
C VAL A 284 -1.40 -14.70 -6.84
N ALA A 285 -2.53 -14.29 -6.24
CA ALA A 285 -2.52 -13.77 -4.88
C ALA A 285 -2.80 -14.92 -3.90
N ARG A 286 -2.17 -14.91 -2.72
CA ARG A 286 -2.27 -16.01 -1.75
C ARG A 286 -2.63 -15.48 -0.38
N LEU A 287 -3.60 -16.11 0.28
CA LEU A 287 -3.95 -15.90 1.68
C LEU A 287 -3.17 -16.91 2.53
N TRP A 288 -2.37 -16.38 3.45
CA TRP A 288 -1.53 -17.14 4.35
C TRP A 288 -2.06 -17.00 5.77
N ASN A 289 -2.06 -18.11 6.51
CA ASN A 289 -2.26 -18.11 7.94
C ASN A 289 -0.90 -17.91 8.63
N LEU A 290 -0.78 -16.90 9.48
CA LEU A 290 0.50 -16.57 10.12
C LEU A 290 0.94 -17.58 11.19
N GLU A 291 -0.01 -18.25 11.85
CA GLU A 291 0.30 -19.22 12.90
C GLU A 291 0.86 -20.52 12.30
N SER A 292 0.24 -21.01 11.23
CA SER A 292 0.67 -22.25 10.57
C SER A 292 1.69 -22.04 9.46
N GLY A 293 1.79 -20.83 8.90
CA GLY A 293 2.56 -20.53 7.70
C GLY A 293 1.99 -21.17 6.42
N ALA A 294 0.80 -21.76 6.49
CA ALA A 294 0.18 -22.46 5.37
C ALA A 294 -0.61 -21.50 4.47
N ILE A 295 -0.76 -21.89 3.20
CA ILE A 295 -1.65 -21.22 2.26
C ILE A 295 -3.07 -21.72 2.53
N GLU A 296 -3.94 -20.84 2.99
CA GLU A 296 -5.37 -21.13 3.17
C GLU A 296 -6.12 -21.03 1.85
N ARG A 297 -5.67 -20.12 0.97
CA ARG A 297 -6.34 -19.88 -0.32
C ARG A 297 -5.42 -19.28 -1.36
N GLU A 298 -5.66 -19.67 -2.61
CA GLU A 298 -5.08 -19.06 -3.80
C GLU A 298 -6.16 -18.36 -4.62
N TYR A 299 -5.88 -17.13 -5.05
CA TYR A 299 -6.74 -16.34 -5.93
C TYR A 299 -6.14 -16.36 -7.34
N THR A 300 -6.58 -17.34 -8.12
CA THR A 300 -6.09 -17.56 -9.50
C THR A 300 -7.03 -16.94 -10.51
N GLY A 301 -6.50 -16.17 -11.46
CA GLY A 301 -7.31 -15.64 -12.57
C GLY A 301 -6.65 -14.53 -13.38
N HIS A 302 -5.60 -13.90 -12.85
CA HIS A 302 -4.78 -12.98 -13.63
C HIS A 302 -3.94 -13.74 -14.67
N GLN A 303 -3.77 -13.15 -15.85
CA GLN A 303 -3.00 -13.76 -16.96
C GLN A 303 -1.53 -13.31 -16.98
N LYS A 304 -1.19 -12.32 -16.15
CA LYS A 304 0.13 -11.70 -16.05
C LYS A 304 0.46 -11.39 -14.58
N PRO A 305 1.70 -10.98 -14.26
CA PRO A 305 2.10 -10.62 -12.90
C PRO A 305 1.14 -9.67 -12.19
N ILE A 306 0.83 -9.95 -10.92
CA ILE A 306 0.11 -9.06 -10.01
C ILE A 306 1.14 -8.19 -9.29
N THR A 307 0.97 -6.87 -9.35
CA THR A 307 1.89 -5.88 -8.77
C THR A 307 1.29 -5.10 -7.62
N ALA A 308 -0.04 -5.01 -7.56
CA ALA A 308 -0.74 -4.19 -6.58
C ALA A 308 -1.86 -4.98 -5.91
N LEU A 309 -2.04 -4.73 -4.61
CA LEU A 309 -3.09 -5.34 -3.80
C LEU A 309 -3.72 -4.31 -2.88
N ALA A 310 -5.05 -4.31 -2.79
CA ALA A 310 -5.78 -3.58 -1.76
C ALA A 310 -6.73 -4.53 -1.03
N TYR A 311 -6.74 -4.42 0.29
CA TYR A 311 -7.54 -5.27 1.16
C TYR A 311 -8.16 -4.43 2.28
N SER A 312 -9.42 -4.70 2.61
CA SER A 312 -10.12 -4.09 3.73
C SER A 312 -11.22 -5.01 4.27
N ASP A 313 -11.11 -5.38 5.55
CA ASP A 313 -12.09 -6.14 6.34
C ASP A 313 -12.65 -5.35 7.54
N ILE A 314 -12.05 -4.19 7.85
CA ILE A 314 -12.55 -3.27 8.88
C ILE A 314 -13.91 -2.70 8.42
N PRO A 315 -14.92 -2.56 9.29
CA PRO A 315 -16.18 -1.93 8.90
C PRO A 315 -15.99 -0.52 8.34
N ALA A 316 -16.79 -0.13 7.33
CA ALA A 316 -16.74 1.22 6.77
C ALA A 316 -17.03 2.26 7.87
N LYS A 317 -16.25 3.35 7.93
CA LYS A 317 -16.60 4.49 8.78
C LYS A 317 -17.86 5.13 8.22
N ILE A 318 -18.97 5.01 8.93
CA ILE A 318 -20.20 5.74 8.65
C ILE A 318 -19.97 7.17 9.19
N GLU A 319 -20.03 8.17 8.31
CA GLU A 319 -20.03 9.57 8.74
C GLU A 319 -21.24 9.80 9.67
N SER A 320 -21.00 10.25 10.89
CA SER A 320 -22.02 10.74 11.82
C SER A 320 -22.32 12.20 11.56
#